data_AF-A0A349X469-F1
#
_entry.id   AF-A0A349X469-F1
#
_cell.length_a   1.000
_cell.length_b   1.000
_cell.length_c   1.000
_cell.angle_alpha   90.00
_cell.angle_beta   90.00
_cell.angle_gamma   90.00
#
_symmetry.space_group_name_H-M   'P 1'
#
loop_
_entity.id
_entity.type
_entity.pdbx_description
1 polymer ?
#
loop_
_entity_poly.entity_id
_entity_poly.type
_entity_poly.pdbx_seq_one_letter_code
_entity_poly.pdbx_strand_id
1 'polypeptide(L)'
;MGESSEFEFPRPEKRRMVNLKTNLNLPNFCSNYALLLSLLVGQIVATCMWLLGVSEHSVASYGLWTLYVQSLVLLNCALLCWTRARLQRLNLVIGSLTLIALGASSILVLEYLANLVLPLRYDQSILNAQTGERMIVMALVYVLLLRLFSLLEILELRSKAEAQSRIHALQSKIQPHFLFNSLNTISELAATDSEQAENAIQALSMLFRVSLEESDDLHSLEKELRLCDRYLELESWRFDPPPRLSKEIDIKSPENCLIPKLLLQPLFENALKYGIASGLAPAKAYIDLSIKETASDISIKLSNSFKTGKGASTSHGLAIENTKERLNVLFGERQSFRVNAKDDVFHVIIKIPKSTKPKGRKT
;
A
#
# COMPACT_ATOMS: atom_id res chain seq x y z
N MET A 1 37.47 25.63 19.95
CA MET A 1 36.27 26.42 19.57
C MET A 1 36.13 26.28 18.08
N GLY A 2 35.21 25.51 17.49
CA GLY A 2 33.90 25.08 17.96
C GLY A 2 32.88 25.58 16.94
N GLU A 3 32.86 24.98 15.75
CA GLU A 3 31.77 25.15 14.77
C GLU A 3 31.32 23.78 14.30
N SER A 4 30.33 23.27 15.01
CA SER A 4 29.46 22.16 14.60
C SER A 4 28.60 22.66 13.44
N SER A 5 28.93 22.26 12.20
CA SER A 5 28.06 22.50 11.05
C SER A 5 26.86 21.55 11.12
N GLU A 6 25.78 22.03 11.71
CA GLU A 6 24.49 21.37 11.77
C GLU A 6 23.89 21.35 10.35
N PHE A 7 23.62 20.15 9.84
CA PHE A 7 23.13 19.93 8.48
C PHE A 7 21.63 20.25 8.46
N GLU A 8 21.27 21.43 7.96
CA GLU A 8 19.87 21.89 7.90
C GLU A 8 19.14 21.20 6.72
N PHE A 9 18.12 20.40 7.04
CA PHE A 9 17.29 19.70 6.06
C PHE A 9 16.35 20.68 5.32
N PRO A 10 16.17 20.54 3.99
CA PRO A 10 15.18 21.33 3.28
C PRO A 10 13.77 20.89 3.67
N ARG A 11 12.91 21.87 3.97
CA ARG A 11 11.50 21.66 4.32
C ARG A 11 10.78 20.94 3.16
N PRO A 12 9.85 20.02 3.46
CA PRO A 12 9.12 19.29 2.43
C PRO A 12 8.35 20.27 1.54
N GLU A 13 8.50 20.07 0.24
CA GLU A 13 7.80 20.78 -0.82
C GLU A 13 6.29 20.77 -0.54
N LYS A 14 5.65 21.95 -0.58
CA LYS A 14 4.21 22.11 -0.35
C LYS A 14 3.45 21.12 -1.23
N ARG A 15 2.84 20.10 -0.62
CA ARG A 15 1.82 19.25 -1.26
C ARG A 15 0.88 20.16 -2.02
N ARG A 16 0.86 20.04 -3.36
CA ARG A 16 -0.20 20.62 -4.18
C ARG A 16 -1.51 20.14 -3.58
N MET A 17 -2.27 21.06 -2.96
CA MET A 17 -3.64 20.78 -2.56
C MET A 17 -4.38 20.37 -3.83
N VAL A 18 -4.70 19.09 -3.93
CA VAL A 18 -5.63 18.57 -4.91
C VAL A 18 -6.91 19.37 -4.71
N ASN A 19 -7.24 20.22 -5.69
CA ASN A 19 -8.50 20.93 -5.72
C ASN A 19 -9.58 19.86 -5.92
N LEU A 20 -10.05 19.27 -4.81
CA LEU A 20 -11.21 18.40 -4.81
C LEU A 20 -12.40 19.26 -5.22
N LYS A 21 -12.70 19.31 -6.52
CA LYS A 21 -14.05 19.65 -6.96
C LYS A 21 -14.98 18.65 -6.27
N THR A 22 -15.64 19.08 -5.20
CA THR A 22 -16.67 18.33 -4.48
C THR A 22 -17.92 18.31 -5.35
N ASN A 23 -17.82 17.63 -6.49
CA ASN A 23 -18.97 17.27 -7.31
C ASN A 23 -19.77 16.21 -6.56
N LEU A 24 -21.09 16.21 -6.75
CA LEU A 24 -21.94 15.19 -6.18
C LEU A 24 -21.64 13.84 -6.86
N ASN A 25 -21.01 12.92 -6.12
CA ASN A 25 -20.77 11.57 -6.62
C ASN A 25 -21.95 10.67 -6.26
N LEU A 26 -22.79 10.38 -7.26
CA LEU A 26 -23.98 9.56 -7.10
C LEU A 26 -23.68 8.07 -7.35
N PRO A 27 -24.09 7.19 -6.43
CA PRO A 27 -24.06 5.75 -6.61
C PRO A 27 -24.74 5.28 -7.90
N ASN A 28 -24.34 4.10 -8.38
CA ASN A 28 -24.96 3.51 -9.56
C ASN A 28 -26.29 2.80 -9.21
N PHE A 29 -27.35 3.59 -9.05
CA PHE A 29 -28.72 3.09 -8.86
C PHE A 29 -29.29 2.38 -10.10
N CYS A 30 -28.63 2.45 -11.27
CA CYS A 30 -29.05 1.72 -12.48
C CYS A 30 -28.66 0.23 -12.47
N SER A 31 -27.86 -0.21 -11.50
CA SER A 31 -27.45 -1.61 -11.42
C SER A 31 -28.57 -2.49 -10.83
N ASN A 32 -28.73 -3.71 -11.34
CA ASN A 32 -29.72 -4.67 -10.82
C ASN A 32 -29.52 -4.93 -9.31
N TYR A 33 -28.27 -4.94 -8.85
CA TYR A 33 -27.93 -5.07 -7.44
C TYR A 33 -28.43 -3.90 -6.61
N ALA A 34 -28.23 -2.65 -7.08
CA ALA A 34 -28.70 -1.47 -6.38
C ALA A 34 -30.23 -1.40 -6.31
N LEU A 35 -30.92 -1.82 -7.37
CA LEU A 35 -32.37 -1.94 -7.39
C LEU A 35 -32.87 -2.93 -6.33
N LEU A 36 -32.32 -4.15 -6.33
CA LEU A 36 -32.72 -5.21 -5.38
C LEU A 36 -32.47 -4.79 -3.92
N LEU A 37 -31.31 -4.20 -3.65
CA LEU A 37 -30.96 -3.69 -2.32
C LEU A 37 -31.91 -2.57 -1.88
N SER A 38 -32.27 -1.66 -2.78
CA SER A 38 -33.20 -0.57 -2.48
C SER A 38 -34.60 -1.07 -2.16
N LEU A 39 -35.09 -2.08 -2.90
CA LEU A 39 -36.38 -2.73 -2.63
C LEU A 39 -36.38 -3.45 -1.27
N LEU A 40 -35.27 -4.13 -0.93
CA LEU A 40 -35.12 -4.83 0.34
C LEU A 40 -35.09 -3.85 1.52
N VAL A 41 -34.34 -2.76 1.41
CA VAL A 41 -34.31 -1.68 2.41
C VAL A 41 -35.71 -1.06 2.56
N GLY A 42 -36.39 -0.77 1.44
CA GLY A 42 -37.77 -0.27 1.46
C GLY A 42 -38.72 -1.21 2.19
N GLN A 43 -38.58 -2.52 1.99
CA GLN A 43 -39.40 -3.52 2.66
C GLN A 43 -39.15 -3.54 4.17
N ILE A 44 -37.88 -3.53 4.60
CA ILE A 44 -37.52 -3.52 6.02
C ILE A 44 -38.13 -2.28 6.70
N VAL A 45 -38.03 -1.11 6.08
CA VAL A 45 -38.58 0.12 6.66
C VAL A 45 -40.11 0.06 6.74
N ALA A 46 -40.78 -0.41 5.69
CA ALA A 46 -42.24 -0.59 5.70
C ALA A 46 -42.70 -1.56 6.82
N THR A 47 -41.99 -2.67 7.00
CA THR A 47 -42.27 -3.65 8.07
C THR A 47 -42.02 -3.07 9.46
N CYS A 48 -40.90 -2.35 9.66
CA CYS A 48 -40.60 -1.73 10.95
C CYS A 48 -41.69 -0.73 11.39
N MET A 49 -42.21 0.08 10.48
CA MET A 49 -43.27 1.04 10.84
C MET A 49 -44.58 0.37 11.20
N TRP A 50 -44.96 -0.68 10.46
CA TRP A 50 -46.17 -1.44 10.76
C TRP A 50 -46.06 -2.10 12.14
N LEU A 51 -44.87 -2.60 12.51
CA LEU A 51 -44.59 -3.13 13.84
C LEU A 51 -44.62 -2.06 14.94
N LEU A 52 -44.20 -0.83 14.62
CA LEU A 52 -44.21 0.31 15.56
C LEU A 52 -45.60 0.93 15.76
N GLY A 53 -46.65 0.40 15.12
CA GLY A 53 -48.03 0.88 15.31
C GLY A 53 -48.30 2.26 14.71
N VAL A 54 -47.47 2.67 13.75
CA VAL A 54 -47.62 3.96 13.04
C VAL A 54 -48.84 3.95 12.11
N SER A 55 -49.33 2.77 11.74
CA SER A 55 -50.59 2.58 11.01
C SER A 55 -51.51 1.56 11.69
N GLU A 56 -52.80 1.59 11.37
CA GLU A 56 -53.75 0.58 11.86
C GLU A 56 -53.24 -0.83 11.56
N HIS A 57 -53.24 -1.70 12.58
CA HIS A 57 -52.75 -3.07 12.51
C HIS A 57 -53.73 -3.99 11.75
N SER A 58 -53.85 -3.77 10.45
CA SER A 58 -54.57 -4.65 9.53
C SER A 58 -53.59 -5.23 8.51
N VAL A 59 -53.85 -6.46 8.06
CA VAL A 59 -53.08 -7.09 6.97
C VAL A 59 -53.30 -6.33 5.65
N ALA A 60 -54.50 -5.76 5.47
CA ALA A 60 -54.82 -4.98 4.28
C ALA A 60 -54.08 -3.63 4.23
N SER A 61 -53.95 -2.94 5.37
CA SER A 61 -53.19 -1.69 5.45
C SER A 61 -51.70 -1.95 5.22
N TYR A 62 -51.13 -3.02 5.78
CA TYR A 62 -49.74 -3.41 5.52
C TYR A 62 -49.44 -3.66 4.04
N GLY A 63 -50.34 -4.35 3.33
CA GLY A 63 -50.19 -4.63 1.90
C GLY A 63 -50.20 -3.35 1.05
N LEU A 64 -51.13 -2.43 1.33
CA LEU A 64 -51.21 -1.13 0.66
C LEU A 64 -49.98 -0.25 0.95
N TRP A 65 -49.51 -0.26 2.19
CA TRP A 65 -48.29 0.43 2.61
C TRP A 65 -47.04 -0.11 1.92
N THR A 66 -46.91 -1.44 1.88
CA THR A 66 -45.82 -2.10 1.17
C THR A 66 -45.86 -1.75 -0.32
N LEU A 67 -47.03 -1.84 -0.96
CA LEU A 67 -47.19 -1.49 -2.37
C LEU A 67 -46.77 -0.04 -2.64
N TYR A 68 -47.23 0.89 -1.81
CA TYR A 68 -46.88 2.31 -1.92
C TYR A 68 -45.37 2.55 -1.81
N VAL A 69 -44.72 2.01 -0.76
CA VAL A 69 -43.29 2.17 -0.53
C VAL A 69 -42.49 1.57 -1.70
N GLN A 70 -42.86 0.39 -2.19
CA GLN A 70 -42.14 -0.26 -3.29
C GLN A 70 -42.32 0.49 -4.63
N SER A 71 -43.53 0.98 -4.94
CA SER A 71 -43.76 1.83 -6.11
C SER A 71 -42.90 3.10 -6.07
N LEU A 72 -42.75 3.69 -4.89
CA LEU A 72 -41.97 4.89 -4.69
C LEU A 72 -40.46 4.67 -4.79
N VAL A 73 -39.95 3.55 -4.25
CA VAL A 73 -38.55 3.13 -4.41
C VAL A 73 -38.22 2.90 -5.88
N LEU A 74 -39.08 2.20 -6.62
CA LEU A 74 -38.89 1.95 -8.05
C LEU A 74 -38.85 3.25 -8.85
N LEU A 75 -39.80 4.16 -8.59
CA LEU A 75 -39.86 5.47 -9.25
C LEU A 75 -38.60 6.29 -8.99
N ASN A 76 -38.14 6.35 -7.74
CA ASN A 76 -36.93 7.09 -7.37
C ASN A 76 -35.66 6.47 -7.96
N CYS A 77 -35.51 5.14 -7.94
CA CYS A 77 -34.38 4.47 -8.60
C CYS A 77 -34.34 4.78 -10.10
N ALA A 78 -35.49 4.76 -10.78
CA ALA A 78 -35.61 5.10 -12.19
C ALA A 78 -35.26 6.58 -12.46
N LEU A 79 -35.80 7.50 -11.66
CA LEU A 79 -35.52 8.94 -11.77
C LEU A 79 -34.04 9.26 -11.51
N LEU A 80 -33.44 8.68 -10.48
CA LEU A 80 -32.01 8.85 -10.18
C LEU A 80 -31.14 8.28 -11.29
N CYS A 81 -31.51 7.13 -11.84
CA CYS A 81 -30.81 6.54 -12.97
C CYS A 81 -30.86 7.45 -14.21
N TRP A 82 -32.04 7.96 -14.54
CA TRP A 82 -32.25 8.83 -15.69
C TRP A 82 -31.56 10.20 -15.55
N THR A 83 -31.57 10.77 -14.35
CA THR A 83 -31.01 12.11 -14.08
C THR A 83 -29.53 12.11 -13.69
N ARG A 84 -28.93 10.92 -13.45
CA ARG A 84 -27.56 10.72 -12.97
C ARG A 84 -26.51 11.59 -13.66
N ALA A 85 -26.48 11.55 -15.00
CA ALA A 85 -25.48 12.26 -15.80
C ALA A 85 -25.57 13.79 -15.68
N ARG A 86 -26.74 14.33 -15.32
CA ARG A 86 -26.95 15.76 -15.09
C ARG A 86 -26.61 16.12 -13.64
N LEU A 87 -27.04 15.32 -12.68
CA LEU A 87 -26.75 15.56 -11.25
C LEU A 87 -25.27 15.48 -10.91
N GLN A 88 -24.51 14.59 -11.54
CA GLN A 88 -23.07 14.46 -11.32
C GLN A 88 -22.26 15.69 -11.79
N ARG A 89 -22.86 16.57 -12.60
CA ARG A 89 -22.24 17.85 -13.01
C ARG A 89 -22.48 18.98 -12.01
N LEU A 90 -23.39 18.79 -11.06
CA LEU A 90 -23.71 19.78 -10.05
C LEU A 90 -22.70 19.69 -8.88
N ASN A 91 -22.51 20.80 -8.19
CA ASN A 91 -21.76 20.81 -6.94
C ASN A 91 -22.55 20.06 -5.85
N LEU A 92 -21.86 19.63 -4.79
CA LEU A 92 -22.44 18.83 -3.71
C LEU A 92 -23.75 19.44 -3.14
N VAL A 93 -23.77 20.75 -2.89
CA VAL A 93 -24.91 21.44 -2.27
C VAL A 93 -26.12 21.47 -3.22
N ILE A 94 -25.96 21.98 -4.44
CA ILE A 94 -27.05 22.09 -5.42
C ILE A 94 -27.53 20.69 -5.83
N GLY A 95 -26.62 19.74 -5.98
CA GLY A 95 -26.97 18.36 -6.25
C GLY A 95 -27.82 17.76 -5.13
N SER A 96 -27.43 17.92 -3.86
CA SER A 96 -28.20 17.42 -2.72
C SER A 96 -29.60 18.04 -2.61
N LEU A 97 -29.74 19.34 -2.84
CA LEU A 97 -31.03 20.02 -2.86
C LEU A 97 -31.93 19.50 -3.99
N THR A 98 -31.34 19.25 -5.15
CA THR A 98 -32.06 18.71 -6.32
C THR A 98 -32.56 17.28 -6.06
N LEU A 99 -31.77 16.47 -5.35
CA LEU A 99 -32.16 15.13 -4.94
C LEU A 99 -33.32 15.12 -3.95
N ILE A 100 -33.27 16.00 -2.95
CA ILE A 100 -34.36 16.16 -1.98
C ILE A 100 -35.64 16.62 -2.69
N ALA A 101 -35.54 17.61 -3.58
CA ALA A 101 -36.68 18.09 -4.36
C ALA A 101 -37.27 17.00 -5.27
N LEU A 102 -36.43 16.20 -5.92
CA LEU A 102 -36.85 15.07 -6.75
C LEU A 102 -37.63 14.03 -5.92
N GLY A 103 -37.09 13.65 -4.75
CA GLY A 103 -37.75 12.75 -3.81
C GLY A 103 -39.09 13.29 -3.34
N ALA A 104 -39.14 14.55 -2.90
CA ALA A 104 -40.38 15.20 -2.46
C ALA A 104 -41.43 15.26 -3.58
N SER A 105 -41.03 15.61 -4.80
CA SER A 105 -41.95 15.66 -5.95
C SER A 105 -42.53 14.27 -6.29
N SER A 106 -41.73 13.20 -6.16
CA SER A 106 -42.19 11.83 -6.41
C SER A 106 -43.27 11.38 -5.43
N ILE A 107 -43.19 11.83 -4.17
CA ILE A 107 -44.20 11.56 -3.13
C ILE A 107 -45.52 12.22 -3.50
N LEU A 108 -45.48 13.53 -3.80
CA LEU A 108 -46.66 14.31 -4.17
C LEU A 108 -47.37 13.76 -5.42
N VAL A 109 -46.59 13.35 -6.43
CA VAL A 109 -47.14 12.76 -7.66
C VAL A 109 -47.82 11.42 -7.35
N LEU A 110 -47.18 10.54 -6.57
CA LEU A 110 -47.75 9.24 -6.24
C LEU A 110 -49.01 9.37 -5.38
N GLU A 111 -49.05 10.35 -4.46
CA GLU A 111 -50.23 10.66 -3.65
C GLU A 111 -51.38 11.21 -4.48
N TYR A 112 -51.11 12.13 -5.41
CA TYR A 112 -52.11 12.62 -6.36
C TYR A 112 -52.71 11.49 -7.21
N LEU A 113 -51.85 10.62 -7.75
CA LEU A 113 -52.29 9.46 -8.55
C LEU A 113 -53.09 8.46 -7.72
N ALA A 114 -52.68 8.18 -6.48
CA ALA A 114 -53.41 7.32 -5.57
C ALA A 114 -54.83 7.85 -5.29
N ASN A 115 -54.95 9.16 -5.04
CA ASN A 115 -56.24 9.83 -4.82
C ASN A 115 -57.15 9.82 -6.06
N LEU A 116 -56.57 9.83 -7.26
CA LEU A 116 -57.33 9.74 -8.52
C LEU A 116 -57.88 8.32 -8.77
N VAL A 117 -57.14 7.28 -8.37
CA VAL A 117 -57.46 5.87 -8.71
C VAL A 117 -58.26 5.15 -7.62
N LEU A 118 -58.10 5.52 -6.34
CA LEU A 118 -58.80 4.91 -5.21
C LEU A 118 -60.04 5.66 -4.64
N PRO A 119 -60.67 6.66 -5.29
CA PRO A 119 -61.62 7.56 -4.62
C PRO A 119 -62.94 6.91 -4.18
N LEU A 120 -63.22 5.66 -4.56
CA LEU A 120 -64.52 4.99 -4.35
C LEU A 120 -64.53 3.86 -3.32
N ARG A 121 -63.41 3.54 -2.65
CA ARG A 121 -63.34 2.38 -1.73
C ARG A 121 -62.69 2.64 -0.37
N TYR A 122 -62.11 3.81 -0.12
CA TYR A 122 -61.34 4.06 1.09
C TYR A 122 -61.57 5.46 1.65
N ASP A 123 -61.61 5.57 2.98
CA ASP A 123 -61.79 6.83 3.69
C ASP A 123 -60.60 7.77 3.44
N GLN A 124 -60.85 8.93 2.84
CA GLN A 124 -59.81 9.90 2.48
C GLN A 124 -59.10 10.50 3.70
N SER A 125 -59.70 10.43 4.90
CA SER A 125 -59.05 10.86 6.14
C SER A 125 -57.84 9.99 6.49
N ILE A 126 -57.87 8.69 6.16
CA ILE A 126 -56.76 7.75 6.39
C ILE A 126 -55.62 7.96 5.39
N LEU A 127 -55.94 8.35 4.14
CA LEU A 127 -54.93 8.62 3.11
C LEU A 127 -54.10 9.89 3.39
N ASN A 128 -54.74 10.93 3.92
CA ASN A 128 -54.16 12.26 4.18
C ASN A 128 -53.54 12.41 5.57
N ALA A 129 -53.93 11.60 6.56
CA ALA A 129 -53.40 11.67 7.93
C ALA A 129 -51.94 11.18 8.08
N GLN A 130 -51.39 10.50 7.06
CA GLN A 130 -50.08 9.83 7.14
C GLN A 130 -49.03 10.39 6.17
N THR A 131 -49.28 11.53 5.52
CA THR A 131 -48.36 12.14 4.53
C THR A 131 -47.02 12.55 5.16
N GLY A 132 -47.03 13.01 6.42
CA GLY A 132 -45.80 13.36 7.14
C GLY A 132 -44.91 12.15 7.45
N GLU A 133 -45.51 11.02 7.83
CA GLU A 133 -44.80 9.77 8.12
C GLU A 133 -44.15 9.19 6.86
N ARG A 134 -44.85 9.27 5.71
CA ARG A 134 -44.32 8.89 4.39
C ARG A 134 -43.08 9.69 4.00
N MET A 135 -43.05 10.98 4.30
CA MET A 135 -41.88 11.83 4.04
C MET A 135 -40.68 11.46 4.91
N ILE A 136 -40.90 11.15 6.20
CA ILE A 136 -39.84 10.74 7.12
C ILE A 136 -39.21 9.42 6.66
N VAL A 137 -40.03 8.46 6.25
CA VAL A 137 -39.58 7.15 5.73
C VAL A 137 -38.69 7.31 4.52
N MET A 138 -39.15 8.10 3.55
CA MET A 138 -38.40 8.31 2.33
C MET A 138 -37.11 9.07 2.58
N ALA A 139 -37.11 10.06 3.47
CA ALA A 139 -35.89 10.72 3.90
C ALA A 139 -34.91 9.72 4.53
N LEU A 140 -35.38 8.83 5.42
CA LEU A 140 -34.56 7.81 6.06
C LEU A 140 -34.02 6.77 5.07
N VAL A 141 -34.86 6.23 4.18
CA VAL A 141 -34.45 5.31 3.12
C VAL A 141 -33.42 5.97 2.21
N TYR A 142 -33.65 7.22 1.81
CA TYR A 142 -32.77 7.96 0.93
C TYR A 142 -31.39 8.21 1.57
N VAL A 143 -31.37 8.68 2.82
CA VAL A 143 -30.14 8.89 3.59
C VAL A 143 -29.39 7.57 3.80
N LEU A 144 -30.09 6.50 4.16
CA LEU A 144 -29.49 5.19 4.41
C LEU A 144 -28.90 4.60 3.12
N LEU A 145 -29.62 4.66 2.00
CA LEU A 145 -29.13 4.19 0.70
C LEU A 145 -27.91 5.00 0.25
N LEU A 146 -27.98 6.33 0.29
CA LEU A 146 -26.82 7.17 -0.04
C LEU A 146 -25.61 6.82 0.83
N ARG A 147 -25.80 6.68 2.14
CA ARG A 147 -24.72 6.31 3.07
C ARG A 147 -24.14 4.93 2.76
N LEU A 148 -25.00 3.94 2.54
CA LEU A 148 -24.60 2.57 2.24
C LEU A 148 -23.76 2.50 0.97
N PHE A 149 -24.22 3.12 -0.11
CA PHE A 149 -23.48 3.12 -1.36
C PHE A 149 -22.17 3.93 -1.28
N SER A 150 -22.16 5.08 -0.59
CA SER A 150 -20.90 5.81 -0.37
C SER A 150 -19.88 4.97 0.40
N LEU A 151 -20.33 4.18 1.39
CA LEU A 151 -19.45 3.26 2.11
C LEU A 151 -18.91 2.16 1.21
N LEU A 152 -19.75 1.56 0.37
CA LEU A 152 -19.33 0.52 -0.59
C LEU A 152 -18.27 1.05 -1.56
N GLU A 153 -18.43 2.26 -2.08
CA GLU A 153 -17.45 2.89 -2.97
C GLU A 153 -16.11 3.16 -2.26
N ILE A 154 -16.16 3.65 -1.02
CA ILE A 154 -14.95 3.88 -0.20
C ILE A 154 -14.22 2.55 0.05
N LEU A 155 -14.94 1.46 0.33
CA LEU A 155 -14.35 0.14 0.54
C LEU A 155 -13.66 -0.38 -0.73
N GLU A 156 -14.28 -0.22 -1.90
CA GLU A 156 -13.69 -0.61 -3.17
C GLU A 156 -12.40 0.18 -3.48
N LEU A 157 -12.43 1.50 -3.27
CA LEU A 157 -11.26 2.36 -3.46
C LEU A 157 -10.12 1.99 -2.50
N ARG A 158 -10.44 1.67 -1.23
CA ARG A 158 -9.43 1.20 -0.27
C ARG A 158 -8.80 -0.11 -0.70
N SER A 159 -9.60 -1.09 -1.14
CA SER A 159 -9.11 -2.38 -1.63
C SER A 159 -8.14 -2.20 -2.81
N LYS A 160 -8.51 -1.35 -3.78
CA LYS A 160 -7.64 -1.01 -4.92
C LYS A 160 -6.34 -0.34 -4.49
N ALA A 161 -6.41 0.62 -3.58
CA ALA A 161 -5.23 1.32 -3.06
C ALA A 161 -4.30 0.38 -2.28
N GLU A 162 -4.86 -0.56 -1.51
CA GLU A 162 -4.09 -1.57 -0.80
C GLU A 162 -3.40 -2.53 -1.77
N ALA A 163 -4.12 -3.02 -2.79
CA ALA A 163 -3.55 -3.87 -3.84
C ALA A 163 -2.40 -3.16 -4.58
N GLN A 164 -2.58 -1.89 -4.95
CA GLN A 164 -1.52 -1.08 -5.57
C GLN A 164 -0.32 -0.90 -4.64
N SER A 165 -0.56 -0.65 -3.35
CA SER A 165 0.51 -0.51 -2.36
C SER A 165 1.30 -1.81 -2.19
N ARG A 166 0.61 -2.97 -2.18
CA ARG A 166 1.25 -4.29 -2.14
C ARG A 166 2.08 -4.55 -3.41
N ILE A 167 1.56 -4.20 -4.59
CA ILE A 167 2.30 -4.31 -5.85
C ILE A 167 3.54 -3.42 -5.82
N HIS A 168 3.42 -2.16 -5.39
CA HIS A 168 4.57 -1.26 -5.25
C HIS A 168 5.58 -1.78 -4.22
N ALA A 169 5.14 -2.34 -3.11
CA ALA A 169 6.01 -2.97 -2.13
C ALA A 169 6.76 -4.17 -2.73
N LEU A 170 6.09 -5.03 -3.49
CA LEU A 170 6.73 -6.14 -4.21
C LEU A 170 7.70 -5.66 -5.28
N GLN A 171 7.34 -4.63 -6.05
CA GLN A 171 8.23 -4.02 -7.03
C GLN A 171 9.45 -3.38 -6.36
N SER A 172 9.30 -2.79 -5.17
CA SER A 172 10.43 -2.21 -4.43
C SER A 172 11.45 -3.25 -3.94
N LYS A 173 11.02 -4.51 -3.75
CA LYS A 173 11.91 -5.63 -3.42
C LYS A 173 12.81 -6.05 -4.60
N ILE A 174 12.53 -5.57 -5.80
CA ILE A 174 13.29 -5.82 -7.01
C ILE A 174 13.93 -4.49 -7.44
N GLN A 175 15.27 -4.37 -7.42
CA GLN A 175 15.92 -3.21 -8.02
C GLN A 175 15.83 -3.32 -9.55
N PRO A 176 14.97 -2.56 -10.25
CA PRO A 176 14.74 -2.77 -11.68
C PRO A 176 16.01 -2.51 -12.48
N HIS A 177 16.79 -1.51 -12.06
CA HIS A 177 18.07 -1.18 -12.67
C HIS A 177 19.10 -2.32 -12.54
N PHE A 178 19.20 -2.96 -11.36
CA PHE A 178 20.06 -4.13 -11.19
C PHE A 178 19.63 -5.25 -12.13
N LEU A 179 18.32 -5.56 -12.16
CA LEU A 179 17.78 -6.60 -13.03
C LEU A 179 18.09 -6.36 -14.52
N PHE A 180 17.81 -5.15 -15.03
CA PHE A 180 18.08 -4.82 -16.43
C PHE A 180 19.58 -4.91 -16.75
N ASN A 181 20.44 -4.44 -15.86
CA ASN A 181 21.89 -4.51 -16.07
C ASN A 181 22.40 -5.95 -16.03
N SER A 182 21.95 -6.76 -15.07
CA SER A 182 22.31 -8.18 -15.00
C SER A 182 21.89 -8.92 -16.27
N LEU A 183 20.69 -8.67 -16.79
CA LEU A 183 20.23 -9.28 -18.04
C LEU A 183 21.06 -8.86 -19.25
N ASN A 184 21.48 -7.60 -19.34
CA ASN A 184 22.36 -7.13 -20.41
C ASN A 184 23.73 -7.82 -20.35
N THR A 185 24.35 -7.88 -19.17
CA THR A 185 25.62 -8.60 -18.97
C THR A 185 25.48 -10.08 -19.31
N ILE A 186 24.38 -10.73 -18.92
CA ILE A 186 24.09 -12.13 -19.29
C ILE A 186 23.99 -12.27 -20.81
N SER A 187 23.34 -11.33 -21.50
CA SER A 187 23.22 -11.37 -22.97
C SER A 187 24.56 -11.20 -23.68
N GLU A 188 25.45 -10.36 -23.14
CA GLU A 188 26.81 -10.18 -23.66
C GLU A 188 27.69 -11.43 -23.41
N LEU A 189 27.60 -12.00 -22.20
CA LEU A 189 28.27 -13.25 -21.85
C LEU A 189 27.74 -14.41 -22.69
N ALA A 190 26.44 -14.53 -22.92
CA ALA A 190 25.89 -15.61 -23.74
C ALA A 190 26.45 -15.64 -25.17
N ALA A 191 26.88 -14.49 -25.68
CA ALA A 191 27.51 -14.38 -27.00
C ALA A 191 29.03 -14.66 -26.98
N THR A 192 29.69 -14.54 -25.83
CA THR A 192 31.16 -14.57 -25.72
C THR A 192 31.70 -15.74 -24.88
N ASP A 193 31.00 -16.08 -23.79
CA ASP A 193 31.28 -17.16 -22.86
C ASP A 193 29.97 -17.74 -22.26
N SER A 194 29.50 -18.84 -22.85
CA SER A 194 28.25 -19.50 -22.46
C SER A 194 28.29 -20.09 -21.05
N GLU A 195 29.47 -20.48 -20.54
CA GLU A 195 29.59 -21.05 -19.20
C GLU A 195 29.45 -19.95 -18.14
N GLN A 196 30.09 -18.80 -18.36
CA GLN A 196 29.89 -17.63 -17.50
C GLN A 196 28.45 -17.11 -17.54
N ALA A 197 27.80 -17.13 -18.71
CA ALA A 197 26.39 -16.77 -18.83
C ALA A 197 25.47 -17.70 -18.03
N GLU A 198 25.74 -19.01 -17.99
CA GLU A 198 24.96 -19.94 -17.18
C GLU A 198 25.16 -19.67 -15.68
N ASN A 199 26.41 -19.47 -15.24
CA ASN A 199 26.73 -19.12 -13.86
C ASN A 199 26.03 -17.81 -13.43
N ALA A 200 25.98 -16.82 -14.32
CA ALA A 200 25.27 -15.56 -14.13
C ALA A 200 23.77 -15.78 -13.86
N ILE A 201 23.12 -16.60 -14.69
CA ILE A 201 21.69 -16.90 -14.58
C ILE A 201 21.40 -17.60 -13.25
N GLN A 202 22.26 -18.54 -12.84
CA GLN A 202 22.12 -19.24 -11.55
C GLN A 202 22.28 -18.28 -10.37
N ALA A 203 23.29 -17.38 -10.41
CA ALA A 203 23.51 -16.37 -9.39
C ALA A 203 22.31 -15.41 -9.26
N LEU A 204 21.79 -14.92 -10.40
CA LEU A 204 20.62 -14.04 -10.45
C LEU A 204 19.38 -14.74 -9.89
N SER A 205 19.14 -15.99 -10.29
CA SER A 205 18.01 -16.80 -9.80
C SER A 205 18.06 -17.02 -8.29
N MET A 206 19.26 -17.23 -7.73
CA MET A 206 19.46 -17.38 -6.28
C MET A 206 19.11 -16.09 -5.52
N LEU A 207 19.59 -14.93 -6.01
CA LEU A 207 19.31 -13.63 -5.40
C LEU A 207 17.81 -13.33 -5.39
N PHE A 208 17.11 -13.57 -6.51
CA PHE A 208 15.67 -13.37 -6.60
C PHE A 208 14.88 -14.30 -5.68
N ARG A 209 15.25 -15.59 -5.64
CA ARG A 209 14.58 -16.55 -4.75
C ARG A 209 14.65 -16.08 -3.30
N VAL A 210 15.82 -15.62 -2.85
CA VAL A 210 15.97 -15.09 -1.50
C VAL A 210 15.19 -13.79 -1.32
N SER A 211 15.24 -12.83 -2.24
CA SER A 211 14.50 -11.57 -2.10
C SER A 211 12.97 -11.76 -2.03
N LEU A 212 12.45 -12.78 -2.73
CA LEU A 212 11.01 -13.08 -2.82
C LEU A 212 10.50 -14.05 -1.73
N GLU A 213 11.37 -14.81 -1.08
CA GLU A 213 10.98 -15.72 0.01
C GLU A 213 10.34 -14.95 1.19
N GLU A 214 9.09 -15.30 1.55
CA GLU A 214 8.35 -14.78 2.71
C GLU A 214 8.74 -15.45 4.05
N SER A 215 9.91 -16.11 4.11
CA SER A 215 10.42 -16.85 5.27
C SER A 215 10.95 -15.96 6.41
N ASP A 216 11.29 -16.57 7.55
CA ASP A 216 11.83 -15.93 8.77
C ASP A 216 12.76 -14.74 8.49
N ASP A 217 12.62 -13.67 9.28
CA ASP A 217 13.42 -12.44 9.17
C ASP A 217 14.94 -12.65 9.34
N LEU A 218 15.34 -13.82 9.86
CA LEU A 218 16.72 -14.20 10.15
C LEU A 218 17.13 -15.44 9.34
N HIS A 219 18.37 -15.46 8.86
CA HIS A 219 19.01 -16.65 8.28
C HIS A 219 20.48 -16.76 8.73
N SER A 220 21.16 -17.85 8.36
CA SER A 220 22.57 -18.01 8.74
C SER A 220 23.46 -16.98 8.06
N LEU A 221 24.49 -16.52 8.76
CA LEU A 221 25.53 -15.65 8.20
C LEU A 221 26.17 -16.29 6.97
N GLU A 222 26.37 -17.61 6.97
CA GLU A 222 26.85 -18.34 5.80
C GLU A 222 25.97 -18.10 4.55
N LYS A 223 24.64 -18.11 4.70
CA LYS A 223 23.72 -17.82 3.58
C LYS A 223 23.87 -16.38 3.10
N GLU A 224 23.96 -15.42 4.01
CA GLU A 224 24.14 -14.02 3.67
C GLU A 224 25.47 -13.76 2.95
N LEU A 225 26.56 -14.37 3.41
CA LEU A 225 27.88 -14.27 2.78
C LEU A 225 27.85 -14.83 1.35
N ARG A 226 27.25 -16.01 1.16
CA ARG A 226 27.06 -16.61 -0.18
C ARG A 226 26.24 -15.73 -1.10
N LEU A 227 25.18 -15.10 -0.59
CA LEU A 227 24.38 -14.15 -1.38
C LEU A 227 25.21 -12.94 -1.81
N CYS A 228 26.01 -12.39 -0.90
CA CYS A 228 26.92 -11.30 -1.22
C CYS A 228 27.98 -11.71 -2.24
N ASP A 229 28.55 -12.92 -2.14
CA ASP A 229 29.51 -13.42 -3.13
C ASP A 229 28.90 -13.49 -4.53
N ARG A 230 27.69 -14.05 -4.65
CA ARG A 230 26.97 -14.11 -5.94
C ARG A 230 26.60 -12.73 -6.47
N TYR A 231 26.20 -11.82 -5.59
CA TYR A 231 25.92 -10.44 -5.97
C TYR A 231 27.18 -9.73 -6.50
N LEU A 232 28.31 -9.87 -5.79
CA LEU A 232 29.58 -9.27 -6.19
C LEU A 232 30.13 -9.88 -7.48
N GLU A 233 29.95 -11.19 -7.69
CA GLU A 233 30.30 -11.88 -8.95
C GLU A 233 29.57 -11.22 -10.14
N LEU A 234 28.25 -11.06 -10.04
CA LEU A 234 27.43 -10.43 -11.09
C LEU A 234 27.83 -8.97 -11.37
N GLU A 235 28.09 -8.19 -10.33
CA GLU A 235 28.51 -6.81 -10.50
C GLU A 235 29.97 -6.69 -10.96
N SER A 236 30.85 -7.64 -10.61
CA SER A 236 32.28 -7.59 -10.96
C SER A 236 32.52 -7.60 -12.47
N TRP A 237 31.68 -8.29 -13.25
CA TRP A 237 31.75 -8.26 -14.72
C TRP A 237 31.50 -6.88 -15.33
N ARG A 238 30.92 -5.96 -14.57
CA ARG A 238 30.64 -4.59 -15.00
C ARG A 238 31.80 -3.64 -14.68
N PHE A 239 32.78 -4.09 -13.90
CA PHE A 239 33.95 -3.32 -13.51
C PHE A 239 35.21 -3.96 -14.09
N ASP A 240 35.86 -3.29 -15.04
CA ASP A 240 37.17 -3.70 -15.55
C ASP A 240 38.24 -2.63 -15.24
N PRO A 241 39.25 -2.93 -14.39
CA PRO A 241 39.39 -4.13 -13.57
C PRO A 241 38.41 -4.18 -12.37
N PRO A 242 38.11 -5.37 -11.83
CA PRO A 242 37.22 -5.54 -10.69
C PRO A 242 37.81 -4.94 -9.41
N PRO A 243 36.96 -4.48 -8.47
CA PRO A 243 37.44 -3.91 -7.21
C PRO A 243 38.10 -4.96 -6.30
N ARG A 244 39.09 -4.53 -5.51
CA ARG A 244 39.74 -5.40 -4.53
C ARG A 244 38.79 -5.71 -3.38
N LEU A 245 38.46 -6.99 -3.19
CA LEU A 245 37.63 -7.45 -2.08
C LEU A 245 38.49 -8.15 -1.01
N SER A 246 38.35 -7.74 0.25
CA SER A 246 38.93 -8.44 1.40
C SER A 246 37.84 -8.80 2.42
N LYS A 247 37.89 -10.02 2.94
CA LYS A 247 36.97 -10.51 3.98
C LYS A 247 37.75 -11.13 5.13
N GLU A 248 37.53 -10.64 6.34
CA GLU A 248 38.04 -11.19 7.59
C GLU A 248 36.84 -11.64 8.43
N ILE A 249 36.65 -12.96 8.57
CA ILE A 249 35.50 -13.52 9.30
C ILE A 249 36.04 -14.29 10.51
N ASP A 250 35.87 -13.71 11.68
CA ASP A 250 36.24 -14.30 12.98
C ASP A 250 34.98 -14.77 13.71
N ILE A 251 34.41 -15.87 13.19
CA ILE A 251 33.20 -16.53 13.69
C ILE A 251 33.41 -18.04 13.64
N LYS A 252 33.15 -18.73 14.76
CA LYS A 252 33.43 -20.18 14.87
C LYS A 252 32.49 -21.05 14.04
N SER A 253 31.21 -20.67 13.95
CA SER A 253 30.18 -21.42 13.23
C SER A 253 29.21 -20.48 12.50
N PRO A 254 29.61 -19.91 11.34
CA PRO A 254 28.78 -19.00 10.55
C PRO A 254 27.41 -19.58 10.14
N GLU A 255 27.32 -20.90 9.99
CA GLU A 255 26.10 -21.65 9.68
C GLU A 255 25.06 -21.61 10.81
N ASN A 256 25.51 -21.41 12.05
CA ASN A 256 24.65 -21.34 13.25
C ASN A 256 24.41 -19.91 13.74
N CYS A 257 25.14 -18.95 13.18
CA CYS A 257 25.03 -17.53 13.50
C CYS A 257 23.87 -16.91 12.72
N LEU A 258 22.77 -16.55 13.40
CA LEU A 258 21.61 -15.94 12.75
C LEU A 258 21.75 -14.42 12.65
N ILE A 259 21.58 -13.89 11.45
CA ILE A 259 21.53 -12.46 11.16
C ILE A 259 20.31 -12.12 10.32
N PRO A 260 19.84 -10.85 10.34
CA PRO A 260 18.79 -10.40 9.45
C PRO A 260 19.10 -10.72 7.99
N LYS A 261 18.12 -11.27 7.30
CA LYS A 261 18.20 -11.58 5.87
C LYS A 261 18.45 -10.31 5.06
N LEU A 262 19.33 -10.31 4.05
CA LEU A 262 19.64 -9.11 3.24
C LEU A 262 20.17 -7.93 4.10
N LEU A 263 21.01 -8.23 5.08
CA LEU A 263 21.71 -7.22 5.89
C LEU A 263 22.99 -6.72 5.20
N LEU A 264 23.78 -7.63 4.63
CA LEU A 264 25.07 -7.31 4.02
C LEU A 264 24.90 -6.84 2.57
N GLN A 265 23.93 -7.38 1.83
CA GLN A 265 23.72 -7.03 0.42
C GLN A 265 23.55 -5.50 0.20
N PRO A 266 22.70 -4.76 0.94
CA PRO A 266 22.57 -3.31 0.78
C PRO A 266 23.86 -2.53 1.06
N LEU A 267 24.73 -3.07 1.92
CA LEU A 267 26.02 -2.45 2.24
C LEU A 267 27.01 -2.60 1.06
N PHE A 268 27.05 -3.78 0.45
CA PHE A 268 27.85 -4.04 -0.75
C PHE A 268 27.33 -3.26 -1.96
N GLU A 269 26.02 -3.21 -2.15
CA GLU A 269 25.37 -2.36 -3.17
C GLU A 269 25.79 -0.90 -3.01
N ASN A 270 25.74 -0.37 -1.77
CA ASN A 270 26.17 0.98 -1.47
C ASN A 270 27.65 1.18 -1.78
N ALA A 271 28.52 0.25 -1.37
CA ALA A 271 29.96 0.34 -1.61
C ALA A 271 30.32 0.36 -3.11
N LEU A 272 29.68 -0.49 -3.93
CA LEU A 272 29.91 -0.53 -5.37
C LEU A 272 29.38 0.71 -6.09
N LYS A 273 28.10 1.04 -5.88
CA LYS A 273 27.40 2.11 -6.60
C LYS A 273 27.92 3.50 -6.25
N TYR A 274 28.31 3.70 -5.00
CA TYR A 274 28.58 5.02 -4.47
C TYR A 274 30.03 5.22 -4.02
N GLY A 275 30.75 4.14 -3.72
CA GLY A 275 32.20 4.18 -3.57
C GLY A 275 32.89 4.13 -4.93
N ILE A 276 32.77 2.99 -5.61
CA ILE A 276 33.65 2.60 -6.71
C ILE A 276 33.24 3.26 -8.04
N ALA A 277 31.94 3.31 -8.35
CA ALA A 277 31.44 3.95 -9.57
C ALA A 277 31.56 5.50 -9.56
N SER A 278 31.94 6.13 -8.44
CA SER A 278 32.04 7.59 -8.27
C SER A 278 33.33 8.23 -8.85
N GLY A 279 33.96 7.57 -9.83
CA GLY A 279 35.12 8.12 -10.56
C GLY A 279 36.45 8.05 -9.81
N LEU A 280 36.66 7.03 -8.97
CA LEU A 280 38.00 6.61 -8.56
C LEU A 280 38.69 5.84 -9.69
N ALA A 281 40.02 5.94 -9.78
CA ALA A 281 40.79 5.05 -10.65
C ALA A 281 40.55 3.58 -10.21
N PRO A 282 40.26 2.64 -11.12
CA PRO A 282 39.90 1.25 -10.78
C PRO A 282 40.87 0.57 -9.81
N ALA A 283 42.17 0.85 -9.91
CA ALA A 283 43.21 0.29 -9.04
C ALA A 283 43.13 0.74 -7.55
N LYS A 284 42.33 1.76 -7.22
CA LYS A 284 42.12 2.26 -5.85
C LYS A 284 40.76 1.84 -5.26
N ALA A 285 39.96 1.11 -6.03
CA ALA A 285 38.67 0.59 -5.60
C ALA A 285 38.86 -0.60 -4.65
N TYR A 286 38.38 -0.49 -3.40
CA TYR A 286 38.41 -1.62 -2.46
C TYR A 286 37.16 -1.69 -1.60
N ILE A 287 36.84 -2.91 -1.16
CA ILE A 287 35.82 -3.21 -0.16
C ILE A 287 36.43 -4.20 0.85
N ASP A 288 36.47 -3.80 2.12
CA ASP A 288 36.95 -4.61 3.23
C ASP A 288 35.80 -4.90 4.19
N LEU A 289 35.47 -6.18 4.36
CA LEU A 289 34.47 -6.69 5.30
C LEU A 289 35.20 -7.36 6.47
N SER A 290 34.90 -6.95 7.70
CA SER A 290 35.34 -7.61 8.93
C SER A 290 34.13 -7.98 9.77
N ILE A 291 33.98 -9.26 10.11
CA ILE A 291 32.91 -9.74 10.98
C ILE A 291 33.54 -10.45 12.17
N LYS A 292 33.19 -10.01 13.38
CA LYS A 292 33.73 -10.56 14.63
C LYS A 292 32.59 -10.94 15.57
N GLU A 293 32.70 -12.12 16.16
CA GLU A 293 31.79 -12.59 17.19
C GLU A 293 32.37 -12.35 18.59
N THR A 294 31.52 -11.87 19.49
CA THR A 294 31.80 -11.79 20.93
C THR A 294 30.81 -12.67 21.70
N ALA A 295 30.91 -12.71 23.03
CA ALA A 295 30.00 -13.54 23.84
C ALA A 295 28.51 -13.13 23.68
N SER A 296 28.24 -11.83 23.56
CA SER A 296 26.88 -11.26 23.50
C SER A 296 26.48 -10.76 22.12
N ASP A 297 27.44 -10.32 21.30
CA ASP A 297 27.15 -9.53 20.11
C ASP A 297 27.98 -9.96 18.89
N ILE A 298 27.44 -9.66 17.71
CA ILE A 298 28.10 -9.78 16.43
C ILE A 298 28.41 -8.37 15.93
N SER A 299 29.68 -8.11 15.62
CA SER A 299 30.14 -6.83 15.06
C SER A 299 30.47 -7.02 13.58
N ILE A 300 29.80 -6.27 12.72
CA ILE A 300 30.04 -6.22 11.27
C ILE A 300 30.59 -4.84 10.94
N LYS A 301 31.76 -4.80 10.30
CA LYS A 301 32.38 -3.57 9.79
C LYS A 301 32.60 -3.73 8.29
N LEU A 302 32.03 -2.84 7.50
CA LEU A 302 32.30 -2.73 6.06
C LEU A 302 32.96 -1.38 5.80
N SER A 303 34.09 -1.41 5.09
CA SER A 303 34.85 -0.22 4.70
C SER A 303 35.08 -0.24 3.20
N ASN A 304 34.88 0.88 2.53
CA ASN A 304 35.16 0.97 1.10
C ASN A 304 35.78 2.31 0.74
N SER A 305 36.57 2.33 -0.34
CA SER A 305 37.03 3.60 -0.91
C SER A 305 35.85 4.42 -1.41
N PHE A 306 35.93 5.73 -1.20
CA PHE A 306 34.88 6.70 -1.44
C PHE A 306 35.52 8.02 -1.87
N LYS A 307 34.92 8.75 -2.82
CA LYS A 307 35.46 10.05 -3.25
C LYS A 307 34.75 11.18 -2.51
N THR A 308 35.46 11.90 -1.66
CA THR A 308 34.91 13.10 -1.01
C THR A 308 34.85 14.28 -2.01
N GLY A 309 33.66 14.83 -2.25
CA GLY A 309 33.47 15.95 -3.18
C GLY A 309 32.05 16.52 -3.23
N LYS A 310 31.91 17.81 -3.59
CA LYS A 310 30.62 18.49 -3.82
C LYS A 310 29.89 17.82 -4.98
N GLY A 311 28.91 16.98 -4.67
CA GLY A 311 28.22 16.12 -5.64
C GLY A 311 27.91 14.71 -5.13
N ALA A 312 28.38 14.35 -3.93
CA ALA A 312 27.95 13.13 -3.23
C ALA A 312 26.42 13.12 -3.10
N SER A 313 25.75 12.36 -3.97
CA SER A 313 24.31 12.40 -4.12
C SER A 313 23.61 12.00 -2.82
N THR A 314 22.48 12.63 -2.54
CA THR A 314 21.52 12.33 -1.46
C THR A 314 21.04 10.87 -1.42
N SER A 315 21.38 10.06 -2.43
CA SER A 315 20.92 8.68 -2.59
C SER A 315 21.74 7.62 -1.82
N HIS A 316 22.90 7.94 -1.25
CA HIS A 316 23.60 7.03 -0.32
C HIS A 316 22.77 6.74 0.94
N GLY A 317 21.88 7.68 1.31
CA GLY A 317 21.10 7.61 2.53
C GLY A 317 20.06 6.51 2.51
N LEU A 318 19.29 6.35 1.42
CA LEU A 318 18.03 5.59 1.48
C LEU A 318 18.21 4.10 1.79
N ALA A 319 19.17 3.41 1.16
CA ALA A 319 19.40 1.99 1.40
C ALA A 319 19.98 1.72 2.80
N ILE A 320 20.89 2.59 3.24
CA ILE A 320 21.53 2.54 4.56
C ILE A 320 20.52 2.89 5.68
N GLU A 321 19.65 3.86 5.44
CA GLU A 321 18.58 4.28 6.33
C GLU A 321 17.51 3.20 6.47
N ASN A 322 17.06 2.59 5.37
CA ASN A 322 16.17 1.43 5.42
C ASN A 322 16.79 0.26 6.20
N THR A 323 18.09 0.02 6.05
CA THR A 323 18.80 -1.02 6.79
C THR A 323 18.82 -0.69 8.30
N LYS A 324 19.08 0.56 8.66
CA LYS A 324 19.06 1.04 10.05
C LYS A 324 17.67 0.96 10.68
N GLU A 325 16.62 1.39 9.96
CA GLU A 325 15.24 1.29 10.43
C GLU A 325 14.83 -0.16 10.68
N ARG A 326 15.19 -1.06 9.76
CA ARG A 326 14.91 -2.49 9.91
C ARG A 326 15.61 -3.08 11.14
N LEU A 327 16.86 -2.71 11.39
CA LEU A 327 17.57 -3.14 12.60
C LEU A 327 16.93 -2.59 13.87
N ASN A 328 16.44 -1.35 13.85
CA ASN A 328 15.68 -0.78 14.96
C ASN A 328 14.39 -1.57 15.24
N VAL A 329 13.65 -1.99 14.21
CA VAL A 329 12.42 -2.80 14.38
C VAL A 329 12.74 -4.17 14.98
N LEU A 330 13.82 -4.82 14.52
CA LEU A 330 14.16 -6.19 14.96
C LEU A 330 14.80 -6.24 16.36
N PHE A 331 15.64 -5.27 16.70
CA PHE A 331 16.48 -5.35 17.90
C PHE A 331 16.29 -4.19 18.89
N GLY A 332 15.59 -3.12 18.49
CA GLY A 332 15.40 -1.93 19.32
C GLY A 332 16.74 -1.32 19.74
N GLU A 333 16.86 -0.97 21.02
CA GLU A 333 18.08 -0.37 21.58
C GLU A 333 19.28 -1.33 21.71
N ARG A 334 19.09 -2.64 21.46
CA ARG A 334 20.16 -3.64 21.56
C ARG A 334 21.08 -3.67 20.35
N GLN A 335 20.80 -2.88 19.32
CA GLN A 335 21.66 -2.74 18.15
C GLN A 335 22.38 -1.39 18.14
N SER A 336 23.51 -1.32 17.44
CA SER A 336 24.12 -0.04 17.10
C SER A 336 24.47 0.00 15.62
N PHE A 337 24.08 1.09 14.95
CA PHE A 337 24.40 1.35 13.55
C PHE A 337 25.12 2.69 13.44
N ARG A 338 26.38 2.68 13.00
CA ARG A 338 27.21 3.88 12.85
C ARG A 338 27.75 3.96 11.44
N VAL A 339 27.66 5.16 10.86
CA VAL A 339 28.21 5.48 9.54
C VAL A 339 29.21 6.60 9.72
N ASN A 340 30.37 6.48 9.08
CA ASN A 340 31.37 7.53 9.04
C ASN A 340 31.97 7.61 7.64
N ALA A 341 32.10 8.83 7.12
CA ALA A 341 32.72 9.09 5.82
C ALA A 341 33.83 10.12 6.03
N LYS A 342 35.09 9.68 5.97
CA LYS A 342 36.24 10.55 6.20
C LYS A 342 37.45 10.05 5.42
N ASP A 343 38.30 10.97 4.99
CA ASP A 343 39.60 10.67 4.36
C ASP A 343 39.49 9.72 3.16
N ASP A 344 38.47 9.95 2.30
CA ASP A 344 38.14 9.10 1.15
C ASP A 344 37.80 7.63 1.48
N VAL A 345 37.34 7.38 2.71
CA VAL A 345 36.85 6.08 3.17
C VAL A 345 35.45 6.22 3.75
N PHE A 346 34.57 5.30 3.34
CA PHE A 346 33.24 5.14 3.91
C PHE A 346 33.21 3.90 4.80
N HIS A 347 32.78 4.06 6.04
CA HIS A 347 32.69 3.01 7.05
C HIS A 347 31.26 2.84 7.52
N VAL A 348 30.79 1.60 7.51
CA VAL A 348 29.56 1.17 8.19
C VAL A 348 29.93 0.17 9.28
N ILE A 349 29.51 0.45 10.51
CA ILE A 349 29.72 -0.39 11.67
C ILE A 349 28.36 -0.75 12.27
N ILE A 350 28.07 -2.05 12.30
CA ILE A 350 26.84 -2.62 12.82
C ILE A 350 27.21 -3.52 14.00
N LYS A 351 26.48 -3.39 15.11
CA LYS A 351 26.50 -4.36 16.20
C LYS A 351 25.08 -4.83 16.44
N ILE A 352 24.90 -6.14 16.49
CA ILE A 352 23.61 -6.79 16.76
C ILE A 352 23.79 -7.86 17.84
N PRO A 353 22.77 -8.12 18.66
CA PRO A 353 22.83 -9.18 19.66
C PRO A 353 22.91 -10.54 18.97
N LYS A 354 23.71 -11.44 19.54
CA LYS A 354 23.83 -12.81 19.04
C LYS A 354 22.50 -13.54 19.21
N SER A 355 21.85 -13.88 18.10
CA SER A 355 20.65 -14.70 18.09
C SER A 355 21.02 -16.14 17.73
N THR A 356 20.83 -17.06 18.65
CA THR A 356 20.90 -18.50 18.38
C THR A 356 19.50 -19.03 18.14
N LYS A 357 19.31 -19.90 17.13
CA LYS A 357 18.02 -20.57 16.85
C LYS A 357 17.33 -20.99 18.16
N PRO A 358 16.03 -20.72 18.35
CA PRO A 358 15.29 -21.48 19.35
C PRO A 358 15.30 -22.95 18.90
N LYS A 359 15.66 -23.87 19.79
CA LYS A 359 15.44 -25.31 19.58
C LYS A 359 13.95 -25.48 19.25
N GLY A 360 13.68 -25.92 18.02
CA GLY A 360 12.38 -26.24 17.42
C GLY A 360 11.12 -25.89 18.20
N ARG A 361 10.36 -24.91 17.70
CA ARG A 361 8.93 -24.85 18.00
C ARG A 361 8.21 -25.74 16.98
N LYS A 362 7.88 -26.96 17.41
CA LYS A 362 6.80 -27.74 16.79
C LYS A 362 5.51 -26.93 16.96
N THR A 363 4.85 -26.61 15.85
CA THR A 363 3.39 -26.64 15.70
C THR A 363 3.08 -26.63 14.22
#